data_AF-A0A3R9QH08-F1
#
_entry.id   AF-A0A3R9QH08-F1
#
_cell.length_a   1.000
_cell.length_b   1.000
_cell.length_c   1.000
_cell.angle_alpha   90.00
_cell.angle_beta   90.00
_cell.angle_gamma   90.00
#
_symmetry.space_group_name_H-M   'P 1'
#
loop_
_entity.id
_entity.type
_entity.pdbx_description
1 polymer ?
#
loop_
_entity_poly.entity_id
_entity_poly.type
_entity_poly.pdbx_seq_one_letter_code
_entity_poly.pdbx_strand_id
1 'polypeptide(L)'
;MKEIVVFDLDGTLLSGDSTKAWLTNKLKSNLLRFITAIIITPIALPLMKFKKYKSKGASLYLWIATYGLNEEELEYSFKNFSLYPNSVRVQSKYILV
;
A
#
# COMPACT_ATOMS: atom_id res chain seq x y z
N MET A 1 -30.28 -9.53 -18.15
CA MET A 1 -28.84 -9.18 -18.14
C MET A 1 -28.47 -8.80 -16.71
N LYS A 2 -27.38 -9.33 -16.16
CA LYS A 2 -26.93 -9.01 -14.80
C LYS A 2 -25.93 -7.86 -14.92
N GLU A 3 -26.27 -6.69 -14.39
CA GLU A 3 -25.34 -5.56 -14.34
C GLU A 3 -24.29 -5.81 -13.26
N ILE A 4 -23.01 -5.70 -13.63
CA ILE A 4 -21.89 -5.76 -12.69
C ILE A 4 -21.44 -4.33 -12.45
N VAL A 5 -21.61 -3.86 -11.22
CA VAL A 5 -21.08 -2.57 -10.78
C VAL A 5 -19.75 -2.81 -10.07
N VAL A 6 -18.69 -2.17 -10.56
CA VAL A 6 -17.35 -2.24 -9.96
C VAL A 6 -17.09 -0.92 -9.25
N PHE A 7 -16.89 -1.00 -7.93
CA PHE A 7 -16.49 0.14 -7.13
C PHE A 7 -14.97 0.16 -7.00
N ASP A 8 -14.39 1.36 -7.02
CA ASP A 8 -13.01 1.53 -6.58
C ASP A 8 -12.88 1.12 -5.10
N LEU A 9 -11.70 0.64 -4.71
CA LEU A 9 -11.48 0.17 -3.34
C LEU A 9 -11.16 1.37 -2.42
N ASP A 10 -10.11 2.10 -2.76
CA ASP A 10 -9.57 3.17 -1.92
C ASP A 10 -10.40 4.44 -2.04
N GLY A 11 -10.67 5.10 -0.91
CA GLY A 11 -11.51 6.30 -0.87
C GLY A 11 -13.01 6.07 -1.10
N THR A 12 -13.42 4.89 -1.61
CA THR A 12 -14.82 4.50 -1.81
C THR A 12 -15.25 3.44 -0.80
N LEU A 13 -14.73 2.21 -0.92
CA LEU A 13 -15.04 1.12 0.02
C LEU A 13 -14.22 1.20 1.31
N LEU A 14 -12.98 1.69 1.22
CA LEU A 14 -12.09 1.90 2.35
C LEU A 14 -11.89 3.40 2.61
N SER A 15 -11.93 3.80 3.88
CA SER A 15 -11.48 5.13 4.29
C SER A 15 -9.95 5.11 4.40
N GLY A 16 -9.27 5.39 3.29
CA GLY A 16 -7.81 5.48 3.23
C GLY A 16 -7.21 4.95 1.93
N ASP A 17 -5.89 4.87 1.92
CA ASP A 17 -5.06 4.34 0.83
C ASP A 17 -4.47 3.01 1.32
N SER A 18 -5.05 1.90 0.85
CA SER A 18 -4.68 0.54 1.27
C SER A 18 -3.24 0.19 0.89
N THR A 19 -2.76 0.68 -0.26
CA THR A 19 -1.38 0.46 -0.72
C THR A 19 -0.37 1.12 0.20
N LYS A 20 -0.58 2.41 0.54
CA LYS A 20 0.28 3.14 1.47
C LYS A 20 0.26 2.50 2.86
N ALA A 21 -0.90 2.07 3.32
CA ALA A 21 -1.08 1.38 4.59
C ALA A 21 -0.29 0.07 4.64
N TRP A 22 -0.46 -0.80 3.64
CA TRP A 22 0.28 -2.05 3.51
C TRP A 22 1.79 -1.81 3.46
N LEU A 23 2.23 -0.87 2.61
CA LEU A 23 3.65 -0.55 2.43
C LEU A 23 4.29 -0.08 3.74
N THR A 24 3.60 0.81 4.47
CA THR A 24 4.08 1.31 5.77
C THR A 24 4.22 0.18 6.78
N ASN A 25 3.25 -0.73 6.85
CA ASN A 25 3.30 -1.89 7.75
C ASN A 25 4.45 -2.83 7.37
N LYS A 26 4.63 -3.14 6.08
CA LYS A 26 5.68 -4.02 5.58
C LYS A 26 7.10 -3.46 5.76
N LEU A 27 7.27 -2.14 5.63
CA LEU A 27 8.54 -1.49 5.91
C LEU A 27 8.85 -1.49 7.42
N LYS A 28 7.85 -1.27 8.27
CA LYS A 28 8.01 -1.27 9.73
C LYS A 28 8.19 -2.66 10.34
N SER A 29 7.75 -3.73 9.65
CA SER A 29 7.86 -5.10 10.16
C SER A 29 9.29 -5.65 10.15
N ASN A 30 10.25 -4.95 9.53
CA ASN A 30 11.65 -5.35 9.49
C ASN A 30 12.57 -4.13 9.64
N LEU A 31 13.48 -4.17 10.61
CA LEU A 31 14.33 -3.03 10.94
C LEU A 31 15.24 -2.59 9.79
N LEU A 32 15.79 -3.53 9.01
CA LEU A 32 16.64 -3.21 7.85
C LEU A 32 15.84 -2.49 6.76
N ARG A 33 14.63 -2.98 6.46
CA ARG A 33 13.72 -2.31 5.50
C ARG A 33 13.36 -0.91 5.96
N PHE A 34 13.06 -0.74 7.24
CA PHE A 34 12.72 0.55 7.83
C PHE A 34 13.88 1.56 7.73
N ILE A 35 15.08 1.16 8.14
CA ILE A 35 16.28 2.02 8.05
C ILE A 35 16.57 2.38 6.59
N THR A 36 16.49 1.41 5.68
CA THR A 36 16.70 1.65 4.24
C THR A 36 15.68 2.64 3.68
N ALA A 37 14.42 2.52 4.10
CA ALA A 37 13.37 3.47 3.74
C ALA A 37 13.64 4.89 4.26
N ILE A 38 14.19 5.04 5.47
CA ILE A 38 14.63 6.34 6.00
C ILE A 38 15.77 6.91 5.16
N ILE A 39 16.77 6.09 4.84
CA ILE A 39 17.94 6.52 4.04
C ILE A 39 17.52 6.99 2.64
N ILE A 40 16.56 6.32 2.00
CA ILE A 40 16.10 6.71 0.66
C ILE A 40 15.13 7.90 0.67
N THR A 41 14.56 8.26 1.82
CA THR A 41 13.53 9.30 1.96
C THR A 41 13.92 10.66 1.34
N PRO A 42 15.16 11.18 1.53
CA PRO A 42 15.61 12.43 0.93
C PRO A 42 15.59 12.43 -0.60
N ILE A 43 15.60 11.26 -1.25
CA ILE A 43 15.51 11.11 -2.71
C ILE A 43 14.06 10.83 -3.11
N ALA A 44 13.40 9.90 -2.43
CA ALA A 44 12.08 9.43 -2.78
C ALA A 44 11.00 10.52 -2.60
N LEU A 45 11.06 11.31 -1.51
CA LEU A 45 10.06 12.34 -1.25
C LEU A 45 10.07 13.49 -2.28
N PRO A 46 11.23 14.07 -2.67
CA PRO A 46 11.28 15.02 -3.77
C PRO A 46 10.72 14.45 -5.06
N LEU A 47 11.05 13.21 -5.43
CA LEU A 47 10.48 12.55 -6.62
C LEU A 47 8.95 12.45 -6.52
N MET A 48 8.42 12.13 -5.33
CA MET A 48 6.98 12.03 -5.10
C MET A 48 6.24 13.37 -5.19
N LYS A 49 6.93 14.50 -4.96
CA LYS A 49 6.34 15.84 -5.09
C LYS A 49 6.03 16.22 -6.54
N PHE A 50 6.80 15.71 -7.50
CA PHE A 50 6.61 16.00 -8.92
C PHE A 50 5.73 14.93 -9.58
N LYS A 51 4.59 15.30 -10.15
CA LYS A 51 3.62 14.37 -10.77
C LYS A 51 4.27 13.38 -11.76
N LYS A 52 5.24 13.85 -12.56
CA LYS A 52 6.01 13.04 -13.53
C LYS A 52 6.84 11.92 -12.88
N TYR A 53 7.32 12.14 -11.65
CA TYR A 53 8.21 11.23 -10.94
C TYR A 53 7.56 10.53 -9.74
N LYS A 54 6.27 10.81 -9.51
CA LYS A 54 5.52 10.29 -8.36
C LYS A 54 5.57 8.77 -8.26
N SER A 55 5.33 8.08 -9.38
CA SER A 55 5.41 6.62 -9.44
C SER A 55 6.81 6.12 -9.12
N LYS A 56 7.87 6.74 -9.69
CA LYS A 56 9.26 6.34 -9.43
C LYS A 56 9.64 6.45 -7.95
N GLY A 57 9.25 7.56 -7.30
CA GLY A 57 9.49 7.73 -5.87
C GLY A 57 8.74 6.69 -5.02
N ALA A 58 7.49 6.38 -5.36
CA ALA A 58 6.74 5.31 -4.71
C ALA A 58 7.34 3.91 -4.95
N SER A 59 7.83 3.64 -6.16
CA SER A 59 8.46 2.37 -6.52
C SER A 59 9.73 2.08 -5.71
N LEU A 60 10.48 3.10 -5.28
CA LEU A 60 11.65 2.90 -4.40
C LEU A 60 11.24 2.25 -3.07
N TYR A 61 10.18 2.77 -2.43
CA TYR A 61 9.66 2.17 -1.20
C TYR A 61 9.07 0.78 -1.44
N LEU A 62 8.37 0.60 -2.56
CA LEU A 62 7.82 -0.70 -2.94
C LEU A 62 8.94 -1.75 -3.09
N TRP A 63 10.00 -1.41 -3.80
CA TRP A 63 11.13 -2.29 -4.01
C TRP A 63 11.80 -2.68 -2.67
N ILE A 64 11.99 -1.74 -1.76
CA ILE A 64 12.52 -2.02 -0.42
C ILE A 64 11.58 -2.95 0.36
N ALA A 65 10.26 -2.75 0.26
CA ALA A 65 9.27 -3.56 0.96
C ALA A 65 9.16 -4.99 0.41
N THR A 66 9.44 -5.19 -0.88
CA THR A 66 9.37 -6.49 -1.55
C THR A 66 10.72 -7.15 -1.79
N TYR A 67 11.83 -6.48 -1.48
CA TYR A 67 13.17 -7.04 -1.68
C TYR A 67 13.33 -8.35 -0.90
N GLY A 68 13.75 -9.39 -1.62
CA GLY A 68 13.96 -10.74 -1.10
C GLY A 68 12.68 -11.55 -0.86
N LEU A 69 11.51 -11.07 -1.29
CA LEU A 69 10.28 -11.88 -1.24
C LEU A 69 10.09 -12.65 -2.55
N ASN A 70 9.66 -13.90 -2.42
CA ASN A 70 9.08 -14.63 -3.54
C ASN A 70 7.58 -14.30 -3.71
N GLU A 71 6.96 -14.87 -4.74
CA GLU A 71 5.54 -14.64 -5.06
C GLU A 71 4.60 -15.11 -3.95
N GLU A 72 4.81 -16.31 -3.42
CA GLU A 72 3.99 -16.88 -2.34
C GLU A 72 4.02 -16.03 -1.06
N GLU A 73 5.21 -15.55 -0.67
CA GLU A 73 5.40 -14.67 0.48
C GLU A 73 4.76 -13.29 0.28
N LEU A 74 4.77 -12.81 -0.96
CA LEU A 74 4.14 -11.54 -1.32
C LEU A 74 2.61 -11.68 -1.24
N GLU A 75 2.05 -12.73 -1.84
CA GLU A 75 0.61 -13.04 -1.78
C GLU A 75 0.14 -13.23 -0.34
N TYR A 76 0.88 -14.01 0.45
CA TYR A 76 0.59 -14.21 1.87
C TYR A 76 0.57 -12.87 2.62
N SER A 77 1.46 -11.94 2.26
CA SER A 77 1.48 -10.63 2.90
C SER A 77 0.29 -9.74 2.53
N PHE A 78 -0.28 -9.88 1.33
CA PHE A 78 -1.53 -9.20 0.97
C PHE A 78 -2.71 -9.80 1.70
N LYS A 79 -2.79 -11.14 1.78
CA LYS A 79 -3.84 -11.85 2.51
C LYS A 79 -3.83 -11.51 4.01
N ASN A 80 -2.67 -11.46 4.64
CA ASN A 80 -2.57 -11.09 6.04
C ASN A 80 -2.98 -9.64 6.30
N PHE A 81 -2.67 -8.73 5.37
CA PHE A 81 -3.08 -7.34 5.48
C PHE A 81 -4.59 -7.16 5.34
N SER A 82 -5.25 -7.92 4.47
CA SER A 82 -6.71 -7.82 4.30
C SER A 82 -7.48 -8.30 5.53
N LEU A 83 -6.91 -9.22 6.32
CA LEU A 83 -7.51 -9.71 7.57
C LEU A 83 -7.33 -8.72 8.73
N TYR A 84 -6.21 -8.00 8.79
CA TYR A 84 -5.90 -7.09 9.90
C TYR A 84 -5.45 -5.69 9.42
N PRO A 85 -6.33 -4.96 8.71
CA PRO A 85 -6.02 -3.62 8.24
C PRO A 85 -6.11 -2.61 9.40
N ASN A 86 -5.05 -2.46 10.19
CA ASN A 86 -5.02 -1.54 11.33
C ASN A 86 -5.13 -0.05 10.93
N SER A 87 -5.02 0.28 9.64
CA SER A 87 -4.88 1.65 9.13
C SER A 87 -5.88 2.05 8.05
N VAL A 88 -6.79 1.16 7.64
CA VAL A 88 -7.91 1.46 6.73
C VAL A 88 -9.20 0.90 7.32
N ARG A 89 -10.30 1.65 7.24
CA ARG A 89 -11.62 1.22 7.76
C ARG A 89 -12.61 1.06 6.63
N VAL A 90 -13.51 0.10 6.74
CA VAL A 90 -14.59 -0.08 5.77
C VAL A 90 -15.59 1.06 5.91
N GLN A 91 -15.89 1.74 4.80
CA GLN A 91 -16.91 2.79 4.78
C GLN A 91 -18.31 2.14 4.73
N SER A 92 -18.99 2.14 5.88
CA SER A 92 -20.36 1.61 6.02
C SER A 92 -21.40 2.31 5.13
N LYS A 93 -21.08 3.47 4.56
CA LYS A 93 -22.03 4.32 3.83
C LYS A 93 -22.50 3.71 2.49
N TYR A 94 -21.75 2.76 1.95
CA TYR A 94 -22.03 2.13 0.64
C TYR A 94 -22.42 0.65 0.74
N ILE A 95 -22.51 0.09 1.95
CA ILE A 95 -22.85 -1.33 2.19
C ILE A 95 -24.37 -1.50 2.44
N LEU A 96 -25.12 -0.39 2.56
CA LEU A 96 -26.56 -0.38 2.80
C LEU A 96 -27.40 -0.20 1.51
N VAL A 97 -26.95 -0.77 0.39
CA VAL A 97 -27.73 -0.85 -0.86
C VAL A 97 -28.00 -2.29 -1.21
#